data_AF-A0AAV6PIN5-F1
#
_entry.id   AF-A0AAV6PIN5-F1
#
_cell.length_a   1.000
_cell.length_b   1.000
_cell.length_c   1.000
_cell.angle_alpha   90.00
_cell.angle_beta   90.00
_cell.angle_gamma   90.00
#
_symmetry.space_group_name_H-M   'P 1'
#
loop_
_entity.id
_entity.type
_entity.pdbx_description
1 polymer ?
#
loop_
_entity_poly.entity_id
_entity_poly.type
_entity_poly.pdbx_seq_one_letter_code
_entity_poly.pdbx_strand_id
1 'polypeptide(L)'
;MGHRFDLGARRPRAVQATPPLLLLLLLLLPLLVMVLAEGGDYYELLGVNREATTREIRQAFKKLALTMHPDKNPGDASAHDRFLKVNRAYEVLKDEDLRKKYDKYGEKGLDEQQGGRYESWNFYRYDFGIYDDDLEIITLDSGDFEAAVNSGEMWFINFYSPRCSHCHQLAPTWRDFAKEMDGVIRIGAVNCGDNNHLCRRRGINSYPSLYLFKAAQKPEKFHGDRSKDELVRFTMKFITTAVTRLWQGNVFAEVETAFSSGIGWIITFCSDTGDCLEPRTRQKLAGMLDGLVKVGWMDCVTEEQLCLSFQVNGGATALFPPESSLDLQGSVLWLKTLDSKEIYTQVIEHLPDLELLTTHSFQSKLSHHRWLVSFTFGHRSSSNDYKKLQARLRDDHIQVGRVDCLTDSQLCQSLYIQKPCVAVFKGLGIHDFEIHHGKDVLYSIVAFAKDSVGAHVTTLRPDNFPSDRKEPWLVDFFAPVSQRHARVHTHTHTHTHTDVSGEFR
;
A
#
# COMPACT_ATOMS: atom_id res chain seq x y z
N MET A 1 -86.97 34.77 -8.85
CA MET A 1 -87.12 33.97 -10.09
C MET A 1 -85.78 33.34 -10.38
N GLY A 2 -85.76 32.01 -10.49
CA GLY A 2 -84.57 31.21 -10.20
C GLY A 2 -83.60 31.01 -11.36
N HIS A 3 -82.39 30.57 -11.00
CA HIS A 3 -81.55 29.73 -11.84
C HIS A 3 -80.93 28.64 -10.96
N ARG A 4 -81.25 27.38 -11.30
CA ARG A 4 -80.71 26.15 -10.72
C ARG A 4 -79.21 26.06 -10.98
N PHE A 5 -78.43 25.75 -9.95
CA PHE A 5 -77.06 25.25 -10.07
C PHE A 5 -77.07 23.72 -9.92
N ASP A 6 -76.63 23.02 -10.97
CA ASP A 6 -76.48 21.56 -11.00
C ASP A 6 -75.17 21.13 -10.32
N LEU A 7 -75.26 20.19 -9.38
CA LEU A 7 -74.14 19.61 -8.65
C LEU A 7 -73.55 18.42 -9.44
N GLY A 8 -72.41 18.61 -10.10
CA GLY A 8 -71.65 17.55 -10.73
C GLY A 8 -70.74 16.81 -9.73
N ALA A 9 -71.14 15.61 -9.30
CA ALA A 9 -70.32 14.70 -8.49
C ALA A 9 -69.20 14.04 -9.32
N ARG A 10 -67.94 14.18 -8.89
CA ARG A 10 -66.78 13.45 -9.46
C ARG A 10 -66.74 12.02 -8.91
N ARG A 11 -66.73 11.01 -9.79
CA ARG A 11 -66.47 9.60 -9.45
C ARG A 11 -64.97 9.35 -9.20
N PRO A 12 -64.58 8.42 -8.30
CA PRO A 12 -63.19 8.02 -8.11
C PRO A 12 -62.68 7.16 -9.27
N ARG A 13 -61.41 7.33 -9.66
CA ARG A 13 -60.72 6.50 -10.66
C ARG A 13 -60.45 5.10 -10.09
N ALA A 14 -60.81 4.07 -10.85
CA ALA A 14 -60.50 2.68 -10.57
C ALA A 14 -58.98 2.41 -10.67
N VAL A 15 -58.43 1.73 -9.67
CA VAL A 15 -57.07 1.18 -9.68
C VAL A 15 -57.08 -0.06 -10.58
N GLN A 16 -56.31 -0.03 -11.67
CA GLN A 16 -56.17 -1.19 -12.56
C GLN A 16 -55.22 -2.21 -11.91
N ALA A 17 -55.72 -3.41 -11.66
CA ALA A 17 -54.92 -4.55 -11.22
C ALA A 17 -53.99 -5.01 -12.36
N THR A 18 -52.72 -5.23 -12.05
CA THR A 18 -51.73 -5.77 -12.99
C THR A 18 -52.06 -7.23 -13.35
N PRO A 19 -51.87 -7.64 -14.62
CA PRO A 19 -52.29 -8.95 -15.08
C PRO A 19 -51.40 -10.07 -14.51
N PRO A 20 -51.95 -11.25 -14.18
CA PRO A 20 -51.25 -12.34 -13.50
C PRO A 20 -50.09 -12.93 -14.32
N LEU A 21 -50.10 -12.75 -15.65
CA LEU A 21 -49.00 -13.17 -16.54
C LEU A 21 -47.70 -12.38 -16.30
N LEU A 22 -47.80 -11.10 -15.94
CA LEU A 22 -46.61 -10.26 -15.73
C LEU A 22 -45.88 -10.65 -14.44
N LEU A 23 -46.64 -11.02 -13.41
CA LEU A 23 -46.09 -11.54 -12.14
C LEU A 23 -45.43 -12.91 -12.33
N LEU A 24 -46.00 -13.76 -13.17
CA LEU A 24 -45.43 -15.07 -13.50
C LEU A 24 -44.11 -14.93 -14.29
N LEU A 25 -44.05 -14.00 -15.25
CA LEU A 25 -42.81 -13.69 -15.99
C LEU A 25 -41.73 -13.09 -15.07
N LEU A 26 -42.11 -12.22 -14.13
CA LEU A 26 -41.18 -11.64 -13.14
C LEU A 26 -40.62 -12.65 -12.14
N LEU A 27 -41.33 -13.75 -11.89
CA LEU A 27 -40.86 -14.87 -11.05
C LEU A 27 -40.06 -15.92 -11.84
N LEU A 28 -40.36 -16.10 -13.14
CA LEU A 28 -39.66 -17.05 -14.02
C LEU A 28 -38.34 -16.49 -14.56
N LEU A 29 -38.20 -15.18 -14.76
CA LEU A 29 -36.95 -14.56 -15.22
C LEU A 29 -35.76 -14.75 -14.25
N PRO A 30 -35.87 -14.54 -12.93
CA PRO A 30 -34.77 -14.85 -12.02
C PRO A 30 -34.54 -16.36 -11.88
N LEU A 31 -35.57 -17.20 -12.07
CA LEU A 31 -35.43 -18.65 -12.10
C LEU A 31 -34.68 -19.14 -13.36
N LEU A 32 -34.89 -18.49 -14.51
CA LEU A 32 -34.19 -18.77 -15.77
C LEU A 32 -32.73 -18.29 -15.74
N VAL A 33 -32.44 -17.16 -15.07
CA VAL A 33 -31.07 -16.69 -14.84
C VAL A 33 -30.29 -17.66 -13.94
N MET A 34 -30.95 -18.34 -12.99
CA MET A 34 -30.28 -19.37 -12.16
C MET A 34 -29.98 -20.68 -12.91
N VAL A 35 -30.65 -20.95 -14.05
CA VAL A 35 -30.52 -22.23 -14.79
C VAL A 35 -29.47 -22.18 -15.91
N LEU A 36 -28.96 -21.00 -16.30
CA LEU A 36 -28.07 -20.83 -17.47
C LEU A 36 -26.59 -20.55 -17.17
N ALA A 37 -26.12 -20.70 -15.93
CA ALA A 37 -24.69 -20.54 -15.60
C ALA A 37 -23.89 -21.85 -15.79
N GLU A 38 -23.87 -22.39 -17.00
CA GLU A 38 -22.89 -23.40 -17.41
C GLU A 38 -21.68 -22.72 -18.06
N GLY A 39 -20.59 -22.58 -17.28
CA GLY A 39 -19.31 -22.04 -17.73
C GLY A 39 -19.07 -20.55 -17.43
N GLY A 40 -19.38 -20.10 -16.21
CA GLY A 40 -19.18 -18.72 -15.78
C GLY A 40 -17.70 -18.35 -15.59
N ASP A 41 -17.38 -17.10 -15.90
CA ASP A 41 -16.06 -16.52 -15.64
C ASP A 41 -15.70 -16.60 -14.14
N TYR A 42 -14.43 -16.84 -13.81
CA TYR A 42 -14.00 -17.09 -12.43
C TYR A 42 -14.17 -15.85 -11.54
N TYR A 43 -14.07 -14.65 -12.09
CA TYR A 43 -14.31 -13.42 -11.33
C TYR A 43 -15.80 -13.25 -11.02
N GLU A 44 -16.66 -13.56 -11.99
CA GLU A 44 -18.12 -13.58 -11.79
C GLU A 44 -18.55 -14.64 -10.77
N LEU A 45 -17.95 -15.84 -10.80
CA LEU A 45 -18.23 -16.89 -9.82
C LEU A 45 -17.89 -16.48 -8.39
N LEU A 46 -16.83 -15.68 -8.21
CA LEU A 46 -16.46 -15.12 -6.91
C LEU A 46 -17.21 -13.81 -6.60
N GLY A 47 -17.89 -13.20 -7.57
CA GLY A 47 -18.55 -11.90 -7.42
C GLY A 47 -17.58 -10.74 -7.23
N VAL A 48 -16.42 -10.79 -7.89
CA VAL A 48 -15.37 -9.76 -7.82
C VAL A 48 -15.06 -9.20 -9.20
N ASN A 49 -14.43 -8.03 -9.25
CA ASN A 49 -13.96 -7.45 -10.50
C ASN A 49 -12.64 -8.12 -10.95
N ARG A 50 -12.31 -8.07 -12.25
CA ARG A 50 -11.03 -8.54 -12.81
C ARG A 50 -9.83 -7.82 -12.22
N GLU A 51 -9.99 -6.57 -11.79
CA GLU A 51 -8.93 -5.82 -11.08
C GLU A 51 -8.87 -6.12 -9.58
N ALA A 52 -9.68 -7.05 -9.05
CA ALA A 52 -9.70 -7.36 -7.63
C ALA A 52 -8.33 -7.84 -7.12
N THR A 53 -7.94 -7.31 -5.98
CA THR A 53 -6.73 -7.69 -5.25
C THR A 53 -6.85 -9.11 -4.71
N THR A 54 -5.71 -9.75 -4.42
CA THR A 54 -5.68 -11.08 -3.79
C THR A 54 -6.47 -11.11 -2.48
N ARG A 55 -6.47 -10.01 -1.72
CA ARG A 55 -7.24 -9.85 -0.47
C ARG A 55 -8.74 -9.89 -0.74
N GLU A 56 -9.23 -9.11 -1.71
CA GLU A 56 -10.66 -9.09 -2.08
C GLU A 56 -11.12 -10.45 -2.60
N ILE A 57 -10.28 -11.13 -3.42
CA ILE A 57 -10.54 -12.50 -3.88
C ILE A 57 -10.66 -13.46 -2.69
N ARG A 58 -9.74 -13.41 -1.72
CA ARG A 58 -9.82 -14.24 -0.50
C ARG A 58 -11.06 -13.94 0.32
N GLN A 59 -11.40 -12.66 0.53
CA GLN A 59 -12.58 -12.27 1.31
C GLN A 59 -13.88 -12.73 0.64
N ALA A 60 -13.99 -12.56 -0.68
CA ALA A 60 -15.14 -13.01 -1.46
C ALA A 60 -15.26 -14.54 -1.41
N PHE A 61 -14.16 -15.25 -1.63
CA PHE A 61 -14.13 -16.71 -1.51
C PHE A 61 -14.50 -17.16 -0.10
N LYS A 62 -13.97 -16.55 0.96
CA LYS A 62 -14.30 -16.88 2.36
C LYS A 62 -15.80 -16.77 2.62
N LYS A 63 -16.43 -15.70 2.13
CA LYS A 63 -17.88 -15.49 2.27
C LYS A 63 -18.67 -16.61 1.58
N LEU A 64 -18.29 -16.98 0.36
CA LEU A 64 -18.90 -18.08 -0.38
C LEU A 64 -18.64 -19.43 0.27
N ALA A 65 -17.43 -19.68 0.73
CA ALA A 65 -17.07 -20.92 1.43
C ALA A 65 -17.90 -21.10 2.69
N LEU A 66 -18.13 -20.05 3.48
CA LEU A 66 -18.93 -20.17 4.70
C LEU A 66 -20.41 -20.46 4.46
N THR A 67 -20.95 -20.08 3.30
CA THR A 67 -22.37 -20.27 2.96
C THR A 67 -22.61 -21.51 2.10
N MET A 68 -21.72 -21.80 1.16
CA MET A 68 -21.87 -22.84 0.15
C MET A 68 -21.20 -24.16 0.53
N HIS A 69 -20.41 -24.22 1.61
CA HIS A 69 -19.73 -25.46 1.98
C HIS A 69 -20.70 -26.65 2.12
N PRO A 70 -20.36 -27.84 1.61
CA PRO A 70 -21.22 -29.02 1.69
C PRO A 70 -21.65 -29.38 3.12
N ASP A 71 -20.76 -29.25 4.11
CA ASP A 71 -21.09 -29.46 5.54
C ASP A 71 -22.25 -28.59 6.06
N LYS A 72 -22.49 -27.41 5.48
CA LYS A 72 -23.62 -26.52 5.83
C LYS A 72 -24.84 -26.72 4.95
N ASN A 73 -24.71 -27.51 3.89
CA ASN A 73 -25.76 -27.80 2.93
C ASN A 73 -25.94 -29.32 2.71
N PRO A 74 -26.12 -30.14 3.77
CA PRO A 74 -26.15 -31.60 3.65
C PRO A 74 -27.36 -32.14 2.88
N GLY A 75 -28.41 -31.34 2.68
CA GLY A 75 -29.62 -31.71 1.94
C GLY A 75 -29.57 -31.42 0.44
N ASP A 76 -28.51 -30.80 -0.06
CA ASP A 76 -28.36 -30.44 -1.47
C ASP A 76 -27.26 -31.29 -2.11
N ALA A 77 -27.68 -32.26 -2.95
CA ALA A 77 -26.76 -33.15 -3.66
C ALA A 77 -25.81 -32.41 -4.61
N SER A 78 -26.15 -31.19 -5.06
CA SER A 78 -25.31 -30.35 -5.92
C SER A 78 -24.31 -29.47 -5.15
N ALA A 79 -24.38 -29.43 -3.82
CA ALA A 79 -23.55 -28.53 -3.01
C ALA A 79 -22.05 -28.78 -3.20
N HIS A 80 -21.65 -30.05 -3.30
CA HIS A 80 -20.26 -30.42 -3.56
C HIS A 80 -19.76 -29.87 -4.90
N ASP A 81 -20.49 -30.12 -5.99
CA ASP A 81 -20.09 -29.70 -7.34
C ASP A 81 -20.07 -28.17 -7.48
N ARG A 82 -21.05 -27.48 -6.89
CA ARG A 82 -21.06 -26.01 -6.88
C ARG A 82 -19.90 -25.45 -6.08
N PHE A 83 -19.57 -26.04 -4.93
CA PHE A 83 -18.44 -25.59 -4.12
C PHE A 83 -17.10 -25.86 -4.82
N LEU A 84 -16.95 -26.98 -5.53
CA LEU A 84 -15.76 -27.26 -6.33
C LEU A 84 -15.52 -26.21 -7.42
N LYS A 85 -16.57 -25.72 -8.09
CA LYS A 85 -16.44 -24.64 -9.08
C LYS A 85 -15.91 -23.35 -8.45
N VAL A 86 -16.47 -22.95 -7.31
CA VAL A 86 -16.03 -21.76 -6.56
C VAL A 86 -14.60 -21.92 -6.04
N ASN A 87 -14.26 -23.11 -5.51
CA ASN A 87 -12.92 -23.42 -5.04
C ASN A 87 -11.90 -23.40 -6.17
N ARG A 88 -12.23 -23.94 -7.35
CA ARG A 88 -11.37 -23.88 -8.54
C ARG A 88 -11.11 -22.43 -8.97
N ALA A 89 -12.15 -21.61 -9.02
CA ALA A 89 -12.02 -20.18 -9.33
C ALA A 89 -11.06 -19.50 -8.34
N TYR A 90 -11.21 -19.78 -7.05
CA TYR A 90 -10.31 -19.25 -6.02
C TYR A 90 -8.86 -19.74 -6.17
N GLU A 91 -8.63 -21.04 -6.34
CA GLU A 91 -7.28 -21.61 -6.46
C GLU A 91 -6.52 -21.04 -7.67
N VAL A 92 -7.23 -20.76 -8.76
CA VAL A 92 -6.65 -20.14 -9.95
C VAL A 92 -6.42 -18.64 -9.74
N LEU A 93 -7.41 -17.91 -9.20
CA LEU A 93 -7.31 -16.45 -9.07
C LEU A 93 -6.40 -16.00 -7.93
N LYS A 94 -6.13 -16.85 -6.93
CA LYS A 94 -5.18 -16.54 -5.85
C LYS A 94 -3.72 -16.69 -6.27
N ASP A 95 -3.44 -17.58 -7.22
CA ASP A 95 -2.10 -17.85 -7.74
C ASP A 95 -1.84 -16.92 -8.93
N GLU A 96 -0.72 -16.19 -8.87
CA GLU A 96 -0.45 -15.14 -9.86
C GLU A 96 -0.21 -15.71 -11.27
N ASP A 97 0.52 -16.82 -11.37
CA ASP A 97 0.85 -17.44 -12.65
C ASP A 97 -0.39 -18.06 -13.28
N LEU A 98 -1.23 -18.72 -12.47
CA LEU A 98 -2.49 -19.29 -12.93
C LEU A 98 -3.51 -18.22 -13.33
N ARG A 99 -3.66 -17.17 -12.52
CA ARG A 99 -4.53 -16.02 -12.84
C ARG A 99 -4.13 -15.40 -14.18
N LYS A 100 -2.84 -15.18 -14.41
CA LYS A 100 -2.32 -14.65 -15.67
C LYS A 100 -2.61 -15.57 -16.86
N LYS A 101 -2.45 -16.88 -16.69
CA LYS A 101 -2.78 -17.88 -17.73
C LYS A 101 -4.28 -17.85 -18.04
N TYR A 102 -5.11 -17.74 -17.01
CA TYR A 102 -6.56 -17.62 -17.12
C TYR A 102 -6.98 -16.33 -17.83
N ASP A 103 -6.42 -15.18 -17.47
CA ASP A 103 -6.74 -13.90 -18.09
C ASP A 103 -6.38 -13.88 -19.59
N LYS A 104 -5.33 -14.61 -19.99
CA LYS A 104 -4.87 -14.66 -21.39
C LYS A 104 -5.60 -15.68 -22.25
N TYR A 105 -5.92 -16.85 -21.70
CA TYR A 105 -6.37 -18.01 -22.46
C TYR A 105 -7.73 -18.58 -22.00
N GLY A 106 -8.32 -18.01 -20.95
CA GLY A 106 -9.47 -18.56 -20.26
C GLY A 106 -9.18 -19.91 -19.62
N GLU A 107 -10.24 -20.66 -19.31
CA GLU A 107 -10.14 -21.98 -18.68
C GLU A 107 -9.41 -23.00 -19.57
N LYS A 108 -9.43 -22.84 -20.89
CA LYS A 108 -8.69 -23.70 -21.85
C LYS A 108 -7.18 -23.63 -21.67
N GLY A 109 -6.68 -22.54 -21.07
CA GLY A 109 -5.27 -22.41 -20.73
C GLY A 109 -4.89 -23.19 -19.49
N LEU A 110 -5.82 -23.64 -18.65
CA LEU A 110 -5.52 -24.24 -17.36
C LEU A 110 -5.49 -25.77 -17.44
N ASP A 111 -4.71 -26.40 -16.57
CA ASP A 111 -4.66 -27.86 -16.49
C ASP A 111 -5.89 -28.36 -15.70
N GLU A 112 -6.54 -29.43 -16.17
CA GLU A 112 -7.79 -29.94 -15.57
C GLU A 112 -7.63 -30.48 -14.13
N GLN A 113 -6.41 -30.76 -13.69
CA GLN A 113 -6.16 -31.38 -12.38
C GLN A 113 -6.14 -30.41 -11.18
N GLN A 114 -6.27 -29.10 -11.41
CA GLN A 114 -6.25 -28.10 -10.33
C GLN A 114 -7.67 -27.79 -9.84
N GLY A 115 -7.99 -28.11 -8.58
CA GLY A 115 -9.24 -27.68 -7.90
C GLY A 115 -10.02 -28.74 -7.10
N GLY A 116 -9.58 -30.00 -7.07
CA GLY A 116 -10.37 -31.11 -6.50
C GLY A 116 -10.38 -31.28 -4.98
N ARG A 117 -9.61 -30.48 -4.22
CA ARG A 117 -9.55 -30.57 -2.75
C ARG A 117 -9.86 -29.22 -2.14
N TYR A 118 -10.75 -29.23 -1.15
CA TYR A 118 -11.09 -28.09 -0.32
C TYR A 118 -10.97 -28.47 1.15
N GLU A 119 -10.92 -27.45 2.00
CA GLU A 119 -10.76 -27.58 3.44
C GLU A 119 -12.11 -27.68 4.14
N SER A 120 -12.14 -28.10 5.41
CA SER A 120 -13.40 -28.17 6.18
C SER A 120 -14.04 -26.78 6.36
N TRP A 121 -15.35 -26.74 6.62
CA TRP A 121 -16.03 -25.47 6.94
C TRP A 121 -15.38 -24.73 8.13
N ASN A 122 -14.96 -25.48 9.15
CA ASN A 122 -14.29 -24.91 10.33
C ASN A 122 -12.97 -24.22 9.97
N PHE A 123 -12.20 -24.77 9.03
CA PHE A 123 -10.98 -24.15 8.54
C PHE A 123 -11.29 -22.78 7.91
N TYR A 124 -12.26 -22.72 6.99
CA TYR A 124 -12.64 -21.44 6.36
C TYR A 124 -13.19 -20.42 7.37
N ARG A 125 -13.79 -20.90 8.47
CA ARG A 125 -14.35 -20.04 9.51
C ARG A 125 -13.31 -19.46 10.46
N TYR A 126 -12.28 -20.23 10.80
CA TYR A 126 -11.35 -19.86 11.88
C TYR A 126 -9.92 -19.67 11.40
N ASP A 127 -9.45 -20.48 10.46
CA ASP A 127 -8.05 -20.53 10.02
C ASP A 127 -7.78 -19.74 8.73
N PHE A 128 -8.79 -19.57 7.87
CA PHE A 128 -8.64 -18.93 6.57
C PHE A 128 -8.68 -17.40 6.67
N GLY A 129 -7.69 -16.74 6.05
CA GLY A 129 -7.63 -15.28 5.97
C GLY A 129 -7.61 -14.63 7.35
N ILE A 130 -6.76 -15.12 8.27
CA ILE A 130 -6.72 -14.67 9.67
C ILE A 130 -6.64 -13.14 9.78
N TYR A 131 -5.92 -12.49 8.86
CA TYR A 131 -5.69 -11.05 8.87
C TYR A 131 -6.35 -10.30 7.71
N ASP A 132 -7.25 -10.95 6.96
CA ASP A 132 -7.85 -10.37 5.73
C ASP A 132 -8.81 -9.22 6.02
N ASP A 133 -9.29 -9.08 7.25
CA ASP A 133 -10.20 -8.00 7.66
C ASP A 133 -9.49 -6.91 8.47
N ASP A 134 -8.19 -7.04 8.69
CA ASP A 134 -7.37 -6.09 9.44
C ASP A 134 -6.64 -5.16 8.47
N LEU A 135 -6.94 -3.85 8.47
CA LEU A 135 -6.38 -2.92 7.48
C LEU A 135 -4.91 -2.59 7.76
N GLU A 136 -4.53 -2.57 9.04
CA GLU A 136 -3.18 -2.24 9.50
C GLU A 136 -2.19 -3.39 9.33
N ILE A 137 -2.66 -4.60 8.99
CA ILE A 137 -1.82 -5.77 8.75
C ILE A 137 -1.76 -6.05 7.25
N ILE A 138 -0.55 -5.92 6.70
CA ILE A 138 -0.30 -6.16 5.28
C ILE A 138 0.08 -7.63 5.11
N THR A 139 -0.76 -8.39 4.40
CA THR A 139 -0.42 -9.77 4.04
C THR A 139 0.55 -9.78 2.86
N LEU A 140 1.72 -10.39 3.05
CA LEU A 140 2.76 -10.50 2.04
C LEU A 140 2.82 -11.93 1.50
N ASP A 141 3.16 -12.05 0.23
CA ASP A 141 3.37 -13.28 -0.52
C ASP A 141 4.78 -13.33 -1.13
N SER A 142 5.08 -14.39 -1.89
CA SER A 142 6.41 -14.56 -2.50
C SER A 142 6.75 -13.49 -3.55
N GLY A 143 5.74 -12.82 -4.13
CA GLY A 143 5.91 -11.80 -5.16
C GLY A 143 6.19 -10.41 -4.62
N ASP A 144 5.67 -10.06 -3.44
CA ASP A 144 5.85 -8.73 -2.84
C ASP A 144 6.79 -8.66 -1.63
N PHE A 145 7.14 -9.80 -1.02
CA PHE A 145 7.93 -9.84 0.22
C PHE A 145 9.26 -9.07 0.13
N GLU A 146 10.09 -9.35 -0.89
CA GLU A 146 11.42 -8.74 -1.02
C GLU A 146 11.34 -7.23 -1.22
N ALA A 147 10.42 -6.78 -2.09
CA ALA A 147 10.23 -5.36 -2.36
C ALA A 147 9.71 -4.63 -1.11
N ALA A 148 8.81 -5.27 -0.34
CA ALA A 148 8.31 -4.71 0.90
C ALA A 148 9.43 -4.50 1.93
N VAL A 149 10.17 -5.55 2.29
CA VAL A 149 11.18 -5.47 3.36
C VAL A 149 12.41 -4.62 3.00
N ASN A 150 12.64 -4.38 1.70
CA ASN A 150 13.73 -3.54 1.21
C ASN A 150 13.29 -2.12 0.83
N SER A 151 12.03 -1.73 1.07
CA SER A 151 11.49 -0.42 0.68
C SER A 151 12.12 0.77 1.42
N GLY A 152 12.93 0.52 2.45
CA GLY A 152 13.45 1.52 3.37
C GLY A 152 12.55 1.76 4.59
N GLU A 153 11.31 1.26 4.57
CA GLU A 153 10.47 1.22 5.77
C GLU A 153 10.90 0.09 6.70
N MET A 154 10.63 0.25 8.01
CA MET A 154 10.80 -0.85 8.97
C MET A 154 9.56 -1.74 8.94
N TRP A 155 9.79 -3.05 8.81
CA TRP A 155 8.74 -4.06 8.73
C TRP A 155 8.85 -5.04 9.87
N PHE A 156 7.78 -5.19 10.67
CA PHE A 156 7.71 -6.28 11.64
C PHE A 156 6.73 -7.34 11.14
N ILE A 157 7.25 -8.53 10.83
CA ILE A 157 6.52 -9.56 10.10
C ILE A 157 6.25 -10.76 10.98
N ASN A 158 4.97 -11.16 11.03
CA ASN A 158 4.54 -12.41 11.62
C ASN A 158 4.47 -13.52 10.56
N PHE A 159 5.42 -14.46 10.62
CA PHE A 159 5.36 -15.70 9.87
C PHE A 159 4.53 -16.73 10.63
N TYR A 160 3.34 -17.02 10.10
CA TYR A 160 2.36 -17.88 10.76
C TYR A 160 1.96 -19.06 9.87
N SER A 161 1.22 -20.00 10.45
CA SER A 161 0.55 -21.08 9.74
C SER A 161 -0.94 -21.09 10.12
N PRO A 162 -1.87 -21.42 9.20
CA PRO A 162 -3.31 -21.37 9.51
C PRO A 162 -3.70 -22.38 10.60
N ARG A 163 -3.09 -23.58 10.59
CA ARG A 163 -3.37 -24.65 11.56
C ARG A 163 -2.40 -24.61 12.75
N CYS A 164 -2.29 -23.46 13.39
CA CYS A 164 -1.33 -23.23 14.46
C CYS A 164 -2.03 -22.56 15.66
N SER A 165 -2.20 -23.32 16.75
CA SER A 165 -2.86 -22.81 17.96
C SER A 165 -2.17 -21.56 18.53
N HIS A 166 -0.83 -21.54 18.57
CA HIS A 166 -0.06 -20.37 19.02
C HIS A 166 -0.21 -19.14 18.09
N CYS A 167 -0.51 -19.37 16.81
CA CYS A 167 -0.74 -18.30 15.85
C CYS A 167 -2.13 -17.67 16.07
N HIS A 168 -3.14 -18.48 16.36
CA HIS A 168 -4.46 -18.02 16.78
C HIS A 168 -4.44 -17.26 18.10
N GLN A 169 -3.67 -17.74 19.07
CA GLN A 169 -3.46 -17.04 20.35
C GLN A 169 -2.80 -15.68 20.15
N LEU A 170 -1.85 -15.57 19.20
CA LEU A 170 -1.18 -14.31 18.88
C LEU A 170 -2.07 -13.34 18.09
N ALA A 171 -2.99 -13.85 17.26
CA ALA A 171 -3.70 -13.02 16.29
C ALA A 171 -4.41 -11.79 16.89
N PRO A 172 -5.15 -11.87 18.01
CA PRO A 172 -5.71 -10.69 18.66
C PRO A 172 -4.65 -9.66 19.07
N THR A 173 -3.58 -10.10 19.73
CA THR A 173 -2.49 -9.21 20.17
C THR A 173 -1.76 -8.58 18.99
N TRP A 174 -1.59 -9.31 17.88
CA TRP A 174 -0.97 -8.79 16.67
C TRP A 174 -1.81 -7.67 16.03
N ARG A 175 -3.15 -7.77 16.08
CA ARG A 175 -4.06 -6.70 15.61
C ARG A 175 -3.97 -5.45 16.47
N ASP A 176 -4.01 -5.61 17.79
CA ASP A 176 -3.92 -4.48 18.71
C ASP A 176 -2.55 -3.80 18.61
N PHE A 177 -1.50 -4.59 18.47
CA PHE A 177 -0.16 -4.09 18.20
C PHE A 177 -0.08 -3.34 16.85
N ALA A 178 -0.71 -3.87 15.79
CA ALA A 178 -0.75 -3.20 14.49
C ALA A 178 -1.43 -1.84 14.57
N LYS A 179 -2.56 -1.75 15.27
CA LYS A 179 -3.27 -0.48 15.49
C LYS A 179 -2.44 0.53 16.29
N GLU A 180 -1.70 0.06 17.29
CA GLU A 180 -0.84 0.85 18.17
C GLU A 180 0.40 1.44 17.46
N MET A 181 0.95 0.70 16.49
CA MET A 181 2.16 1.04 15.75
C MET A 181 1.90 1.54 14.31
N ASP A 182 0.64 1.63 13.94
CA ASP A 182 0.19 2.16 12.66
C ASP A 182 0.79 3.55 12.38
N GLY A 183 1.30 3.71 11.17
CA GLY A 183 2.05 4.89 10.72
C GLY A 183 3.51 4.97 11.19
N VAL A 184 3.91 4.26 12.25
CA VAL A 184 5.29 4.27 12.79
C VAL A 184 6.16 3.24 12.07
N ILE A 185 5.66 2.02 11.95
CA ILE A 185 6.29 0.90 11.23
C ILE A 185 5.24 0.13 10.45
N ARG A 186 5.67 -0.68 9.48
CA ARG A 186 4.77 -1.57 8.72
C ARG A 186 4.63 -2.90 9.43
N ILE A 187 3.40 -3.34 9.62
CA ILE A 187 3.10 -4.63 10.24
C ILE A 187 2.69 -5.62 9.14
N GLY A 188 3.47 -6.68 9.01
CA GLY A 188 3.29 -7.70 7.98
C GLY A 188 2.81 -9.03 8.55
N ALA A 189 2.14 -9.82 7.72
CA ALA A 189 1.86 -11.22 7.99
C ALA A 189 2.13 -12.08 6.75
N VAL A 190 2.84 -13.18 6.93
CA VAL A 190 3.12 -14.15 5.87
C VAL A 190 2.49 -15.49 6.26
N ASN A 191 1.55 -15.95 5.44
CA ASN A 191 0.98 -17.29 5.57
C ASN A 191 1.97 -18.31 4.99
N CYS A 192 2.70 -19.02 5.84
CA CYS A 192 3.65 -20.05 5.41
C CYS A 192 2.98 -21.33 4.89
N GLY A 193 1.68 -21.52 5.14
CA GLY A 193 0.90 -22.58 4.52
C GLY A 193 0.81 -22.41 3.00
N ASP A 194 0.55 -21.18 2.55
CA ASP A 194 0.49 -20.84 1.12
C ASP A 194 1.88 -20.51 0.55
N ASN A 195 2.80 -19.97 1.38
CA ASN A 195 4.11 -19.47 0.96
C ASN A 195 5.28 -20.29 1.53
N ASN A 196 5.19 -21.63 1.45
CA ASN A 196 6.17 -22.54 2.04
C ASN A 196 7.62 -22.28 1.54
N HIS A 197 7.79 -22.04 0.23
CA HIS A 197 9.11 -21.77 -0.36
C HIS A 197 9.76 -20.50 0.22
N LEU A 198 8.98 -19.42 0.36
CA LEU A 198 9.44 -18.18 0.99
C LEU A 198 9.87 -18.42 2.44
N CYS A 199 9.01 -19.06 3.23
CA CYS A 199 9.30 -19.31 4.65
C CYS A 199 10.53 -20.21 4.85
N ARG A 200 10.71 -21.25 4.04
CA ARG A 200 11.91 -22.09 4.06
C ARG A 200 13.18 -21.33 3.68
N ARG A 201 13.14 -20.52 2.61
CA ARG A 201 14.28 -19.68 2.20
C ARG A 201 14.68 -18.70 3.29
N ARG A 202 13.71 -18.19 4.05
CA ARG A 202 13.91 -17.32 5.22
C ARG A 202 14.26 -18.06 6.51
N GLY A 203 14.42 -19.38 6.48
CA GLY A 203 14.81 -20.18 7.65
C GLY A 203 13.73 -20.25 8.73
N ILE A 204 12.46 -20.10 8.35
CA ILE A 204 11.33 -20.17 9.29
C ILE A 204 10.94 -21.64 9.49
N ASN A 205 11.29 -22.18 10.66
CA ASN A 205 11.06 -23.59 11.02
C ASN A 205 10.05 -23.78 12.16
N SER A 206 9.48 -22.69 12.71
CA SER A 206 8.53 -22.73 13.82
C SER A 206 7.51 -21.59 13.70
N TYR A 207 6.29 -21.80 14.17
CA TYR A 207 5.21 -20.81 14.07
C TYR A 207 4.58 -20.47 15.43
N PRO A 208 4.18 -19.21 15.65
CA PRO A 208 4.56 -18.04 14.85
C PRO A 208 6.03 -17.66 15.09
N SER A 209 6.69 -17.14 14.05
CA SER A 209 8.01 -16.52 14.15
C SER A 209 7.93 -15.05 13.75
N LEU A 210 8.47 -14.17 14.60
CA LEU A 210 8.37 -12.72 14.43
C LEU A 210 9.75 -12.13 14.11
N TYR A 211 9.86 -11.37 13.03
CA TYR A 211 11.12 -10.79 12.58
C TYR A 211 10.94 -9.34 12.16
N LEU A 212 11.83 -8.47 12.64
CA LEU A 212 11.95 -7.09 12.21
C LEU A 212 12.95 -6.99 11.06
N PHE A 213 12.54 -6.33 9.99
CA PHE A 213 13.34 -6.06 8.80
C PHE A 213 13.55 -4.55 8.68
N LYS A 214 14.77 -4.18 8.31
CA LYS A 214 15.16 -2.83 7.91
C LYS A 214 16.08 -2.96 6.70
N ALA A 215 15.90 -2.11 5.70
CA ALA A 215 16.66 -2.18 4.45
C ALA A 215 18.18 -2.19 4.71
N ALA A 216 18.90 -3.03 3.97
CA ALA A 216 20.35 -3.23 4.08
C ALA A 216 20.86 -3.69 5.47
N GLN A 217 19.97 -4.18 6.35
CA GLN A 217 20.34 -4.73 7.66
C GLN A 217 19.92 -6.19 7.78
N LYS A 218 20.60 -6.94 8.64
CA LYS A 218 20.20 -8.31 8.97
C LYS A 218 18.86 -8.27 9.72
N PRO A 219 17.90 -9.17 9.39
CA PRO A 219 16.64 -9.23 10.12
C PRO A 219 16.84 -9.63 11.58
N GLU A 220 16.14 -8.97 12.49
CA GLU A 220 16.20 -9.21 13.93
C GLU A 220 15.04 -10.08 14.39
N LYS A 221 15.35 -11.23 15.00
CA LYS A 221 14.34 -12.14 15.51
C LYS A 221 13.84 -11.68 16.87
N PHE A 222 12.52 -11.65 17.04
CA PHE A 222 11.93 -11.38 18.35
C PHE A 222 11.81 -12.66 19.19
N HIS A 223 12.27 -12.56 20.43
CA HIS A 223 12.35 -13.68 21.38
C HIS A 223 11.57 -13.45 22.69
N GLY A 224 10.98 -12.27 22.88
CA GLY A 224 10.24 -11.92 24.09
C GLY A 224 8.89 -12.63 24.20
N ASP A 225 8.19 -12.39 25.31
CA ASP A 225 6.78 -12.77 25.40
C ASP A 225 5.96 -11.98 24.39
N ARG A 226 4.90 -12.57 23.86
CA ARG A 226 4.16 -11.98 22.74
C ARG A 226 3.08 -11.00 23.19
N SER A 227 3.25 -10.34 24.34
CA SER A 227 2.35 -9.28 24.78
C SER A 227 2.51 -8.01 23.93
N LYS A 228 1.44 -7.21 23.83
CA LYS A 228 1.46 -5.94 23.08
C LYS A 228 2.61 -5.05 23.53
N ASP A 229 2.79 -4.89 24.84
CA ASP A 229 3.79 -3.99 25.43
C ASP A 229 5.23 -4.43 25.13
N GLU A 230 5.50 -5.74 25.13
CA GLU A 230 6.80 -6.27 24.74
C GLU A 230 7.08 -6.05 23.25
N LEU A 231 6.09 -6.27 22.38
CA LEU A 231 6.22 -6.03 20.94
C LEU A 231 6.48 -4.55 20.63
N VAL A 232 5.75 -3.63 21.28
CA VAL A 232 5.98 -2.18 21.19
C VAL A 232 7.39 -1.86 21.67
N ARG A 233 7.76 -2.29 22.87
CA ARG A 233 9.07 -1.96 23.44
C ARG A 233 10.23 -2.55 22.63
N PHE A 234 10.07 -3.72 22.03
CA PHE A 234 11.07 -4.28 21.12
C PHE A 234 11.22 -3.41 19.87
N THR A 235 10.13 -3.08 19.20
CA THR A 235 10.18 -2.31 17.94
C THR A 235 10.65 -0.87 18.13
N MET A 236 10.24 -0.21 19.22
CA MET A 236 10.67 1.15 19.55
C MET A 236 12.19 1.28 19.70
N LYS A 237 12.93 0.21 20.06
CA LYS A 237 14.40 0.24 20.15
C LYS A 237 15.08 0.49 18.80
N PHE A 238 14.39 0.18 17.70
CA PHE A 238 14.93 0.30 16.34
C PHE A 238 14.52 1.59 15.65
N ILE A 239 13.63 2.38 16.26
CA ILE A 239 13.33 3.73 15.83
C ILE A 239 14.50 4.62 16.24
N THR A 240 15.42 4.81 15.29
CA THR A 240 16.66 5.58 15.49
C THR A 240 16.47 7.08 15.31
N THR A 241 15.29 7.53 14.88
CA THR A 241 15.03 8.95 14.67
C THR A 241 15.09 9.69 16.01
N ALA A 242 15.97 10.69 16.08
CA ALA A 242 16.26 11.39 17.32
C ALA A 242 15.12 12.33 17.70
N VAL A 243 14.71 12.27 18.97
CA VAL A 243 13.92 13.31 19.64
C VAL A 243 14.91 14.24 20.33
N THR A 244 14.96 15.49 19.88
CA THR A 244 16.00 16.43 20.34
C THR A 244 15.50 17.24 21.53
N ARG A 245 16.26 17.28 22.64
CA ARG A 245 16.02 18.28 23.68
C ARG A 245 16.56 19.62 23.20
N LEU A 246 15.68 20.60 23.10
CA LEU A 246 16.02 21.96 22.72
C LEU A 246 16.19 22.80 23.99
N TRP A 247 17.22 23.64 23.99
CA TRP A 247 17.59 24.54 25.08
C TRP A 247 18.31 25.75 24.49
N GLN A 248 18.59 26.77 25.31
CA GLN A 248 19.12 28.06 24.85
C GLN A 248 20.36 27.95 23.95
N GLY A 249 21.24 26.96 24.20
CA GLY A 249 22.51 26.81 23.48
C GLY A 249 22.45 26.03 22.16
N ASN A 250 21.35 25.34 21.83
CA ASN A 250 21.25 24.59 20.58
C ASN A 250 20.06 24.96 19.69
N VAL A 251 19.00 25.55 20.26
CA VAL A 251 17.72 25.74 19.55
C VAL A 251 17.87 26.48 18.22
N PHE A 252 18.62 27.58 18.20
CA PHE A 252 18.81 28.38 16.98
C PHE A 252 19.54 27.59 15.89
N ALA A 253 20.66 26.96 16.24
CA ALA A 253 21.45 26.18 15.28
C ALA A 253 20.66 24.97 14.73
N GLU A 254 19.91 24.28 15.59
CA GLU A 254 19.07 23.13 15.20
C GLU A 254 17.92 23.52 14.28
N VAL A 255 17.24 24.65 14.57
CA VAL A 255 16.15 25.17 13.74
C VAL A 255 16.67 25.67 12.40
N GLU A 256 17.72 26.48 12.38
CA GLU A 256 18.31 27.04 11.14
C GLU A 256 18.87 25.94 10.22
N THR A 257 19.55 24.94 10.80
CA THR A 257 20.06 23.79 10.03
C THR A 257 18.91 22.97 9.41
N ALA A 258 17.79 22.80 10.11
CA ALA A 258 16.64 22.10 9.57
C ALA A 258 15.95 22.90 8.46
N PHE A 259 15.74 24.20 8.67
CA PHE A 259 15.05 25.08 7.72
C PHE A 259 15.84 25.24 6.42
N SER A 260 17.16 25.39 6.48
CA SER A 260 18.03 25.40 5.29
C SER A 260 17.97 24.11 4.47
N SER A 261 17.56 22.99 5.08
CA SER A 261 17.32 21.71 4.43
C SER A 261 15.84 21.52 4.01
N GLY A 262 14.99 22.53 4.17
CA GLY A 262 13.55 22.48 3.90
C GLY A 262 12.77 21.61 4.89
N ILE A 263 13.29 21.35 6.09
CA ILE A 263 12.69 20.49 7.10
C ILE A 263 12.17 21.35 8.26
N GLY A 264 10.89 21.19 8.59
CA GLY A 264 10.28 21.87 9.74
C GLY A 264 10.55 21.17 11.08
N TRP A 265 10.01 21.72 12.16
CA TRP A 265 10.07 21.16 13.51
C TRP A 265 8.70 20.99 14.14
N ILE A 266 8.46 19.88 14.84
CA ILE A 266 7.46 19.81 15.91
C ILE A 266 8.19 20.00 17.22
N ILE A 267 7.77 20.99 18.00
CA ILE A 267 8.32 21.26 19.32
C ILE A 267 7.19 21.14 20.33
N THR A 268 7.37 20.27 21.32
CA THR A 268 6.51 20.22 22.50
C THR A 268 7.19 20.93 23.68
N PHE A 269 6.47 21.85 24.29
CA PHE A 269 6.88 22.64 25.43
C PHE A 269 6.27 21.99 26.66
N CYS A 270 7.11 21.42 27.52
CA CYS A 270 6.67 20.77 28.75
C CYS A 270 6.86 21.71 29.94
N SER A 271 5.81 21.86 30.74
CA SER A 271 5.78 22.67 31.96
C SER A 271 5.04 21.90 33.05
N ASP A 272 5.09 22.37 34.29
CA ASP A 272 4.28 21.84 35.40
C ASP A 272 2.78 22.14 35.22
N THR A 273 2.44 23.11 34.37
CA THR A 273 1.07 23.49 34.03
C THR A 273 0.79 23.20 32.55
N GLY A 274 -0.36 22.58 32.26
CA GLY A 274 -0.76 22.21 30.89
C GLY A 274 -0.14 20.89 30.40
N ASP A 275 -0.70 20.35 29.33
CA ASP A 275 -0.30 19.04 28.81
C ASP A 275 0.82 19.16 27.76
N CYS A 276 1.75 18.20 27.77
CA CYS A 276 2.78 18.06 26.74
C CYS A 276 2.92 16.59 26.29
N LEU A 277 3.65 16.36 25.20
CA LEU A 277 3.76 15.00 24.65
C LEU A 277 4.67 14.11 25.50
N GLU A 278 4.14 12.94 25.87
CA GLU A 278 4.91 11.91 26.56
C GLU A 278 6.13 11.44 25.75
N PRO A 279 7.20 10.94 26.41
CA PRO A 279 8.41 10.45 25.72
C PRO A 279 8.12 9.44 24.61
N ARG A 280 7.19 8.50 24.83
CA ARG A 280 6.83 7.48 23.82
C ARG A 280 6.12 8.10 22.62
N THR A 281 5.19 9.02 22.86
CA THR A 281 4.46 9.73 21.79
C THR A 281 5.42 10.54 20.92
N ARG A 282 6.38 11.25 21.54
CA ARG A 282 7.44 11.96 20.81
C ARG A 282 8.26 11.03 19.93
N GLN A 283 8.67 9.87 20.45
CA GLN A 283 9.46 8.90 19.69
C GLN A 283 8.65 8.25 18.56
N LYS A 284 7.35 7.98 18.76
CA LYS A 284 6.46 7.53 17.69
C LYS A 284 6.35 8.57 16.59
N LEU A 285 6.07 9.83 16.94
CA LEU A 285 6.00 10.93 15.98
C LEU A 285 7.30 11.10 15.20
N ALA A 286 8.44 11.01 15.88
CA ALA A 286 9.75 11.05 15.23
C ALA A 286 9.89 9.95 14.17
N GLY A 287 9.45 8.73 14.46
CA GLY A 287 9.43 7.63 13.47
C GLY A 287 8.42 7.85 12.33
N MET A 288 7.21 8.33 12.63
CA MET A 288 6.14 8.56 11.64
C MET A 288 6.50 9.67 10.64
N LEU A 289 7.21 10.69 11.12
CA LEU A 289 7.60 11.89 10.38
C LEU A 289 9.08 11.90 9.98
N ASP A 290 9.73 10.74 10.07
CA ASP A 290 11.14 10.54 9.73
C ASP A 290 11.46 11.08 8.32
N GLY A 291 12.40 12.01 8.26
CA GLY A 291 12.81 12.72 7.03
C GLY A 291 11.87 13.83 6.55
N LEU A 292 10.70 14.00 7.15
CA LEU A 292 9.73 15.06 6.83
C LEU A 292 9.82 16.24 7.80
N VAL A 293 9.81 15.97 9.10
CA VAL A 293 9.78 16.97 10.17
C VAL A 293 10.60 16.46 11.33
N LYS A 294 11.45 17.33 11.91
CA LYS A 294 12.19 16.99 13.13
C LYS A 294 11.28 17.09 14.35
N VAL A 295 11.49 16.23 15.36
CA VAL A 295 10.72 16.27 16.61
C VAL A 295 11.63 16.65 17.76
N GLY A 296 11.23 17.68 18.50
CA GLY A 296 11.95 18.20 19.64
C GLY A 296 11.06 18.48 20.83
N TRP A 297 11.68 18.75 21.96
CA TRP A 297 10.98 19.17 23.17
C TRP A 297 11.81 20.15 24.00
N MET A 298 11.11 21.01 24.74
CA MET A 298 11.70 21.96 25.68
C MET A 298 11.15 21.71 27.08
N ASP A 299 12.01 21.87 28.08
CA ASP A 299 11.64 21.85 29.49
C ASP A 299 11.50 23.29 29.98
N CYS A 300 10.28 23.81 30.00
CA CYS A 300 9.97 25.18 30.37
C CYS A 300 10.09 25.45 31.87
N VAL A 301 10.27 24.42 32.70
CA VAL A 301 10.64 24.60 34.11
C VAL A 301 12.10 25.04 34.19
N THR A 302 12.96 24.47 33.35
CA THR A 302 14.39 24.84 33.30
C THR A 302 14.72 25.99 32.35
N GLU A 303 13.97 26.13 31.26
CA GLU A 303 14.22 27.09 30.17
C GLU A 303 13.10 28.14 30.08
N GLU A 304 12.68 28.70 31.22
CA GLU A 304 11.52 29.59 31.33
C GLU A 304 11.59 30.77 30.34
N GLN A 305 12.71 31.50 30.31
CA GLN A 305 12.89 32.66 29.44
C GLN A 305 12.85 32.29 27.95
N LEU A 306 13.37 31.11 27.60
CA LEU A 306 13.31 30.62 26.24
C LEU A 306 11.86 30.32 25.86
N CYS A 307 11.11 29.58 26.68
CA CYS A 307 9.70 29.29 26.38
C CYS A 307 8.84 30.56 26.29
N LEU A 308 9.09 31.57 27.14
CA LEU A 308 8.43 32.88 27.05
C LEU A 308 8.74 33.59 25.71
N SER A 309 9.95 33.44 25.17
CA SER A 309 10.29 33.97 23.83
C SER A 309 9.51 33.29 22.70
N PHE A 310 9.06 32.05 22.91
CA PHE A 310 8.12 31.34 22.03
C PHE A 310 6.65 31.72 22.27
N GLN A 311 6.38 32.68 23.15
CA GLN A 311 5.03 33.08 23.58
C GLN A 311 4.28 31.93 24.28
N VAL A 312 5.01 31.04 24.95
CA VAL A 312 4.48 29.86 25.65
C VAL A 312 4.57 30.05 27.16
N ASN A 313 3.41 29.99 27.83
CA ASN A 313 3.28 30.17 29.29
C ASN A 313 2.92 28.87 30.04
N GLY A 314 2.84 27.73 29.34
CA GLY A 314 2.44 26.42 29.88
C GLY A 314 2.66 25.32 28.85
N GLY A 315 2.11 24.14 29.09
CA GLY A 315 2.19 22.99 28.18
C GLY A 315 1.58 23.32 26.81
N ALA A 316 2.36 23.12 25.74
CA ALA A 316 1.93 23.39 24.37
C ALA A 316 2.69 22.52 23.37
N THR A 317 2.13 22.31 22.19
CA THR A 317 2.84 21.67 21.07
C THR A 317 2.56 22.43 19.79
N ALA A 318 3.61 22.69 19.00
CA ALA A 318 3.48 23.41 17.75
C ALA A 318 4.34 22.81 16.64
N LEU A 319 3.82 22.91 15.42
CA LEU A 319 4.56 22.69 14.18
C LEU A 319 5.09 24.05 13.68
N PHE A 320 6.37 24.08 13.40
CA PHE A 320 7.14 25.16 12.81
C PHE A 320 7.58 24.73 11.41
N PRO A 321 6.81 25.05 10.36
CA PRO A 321 7.23 24.83 8.98
C PRO A 321 8.55 25.56 8.66
N PRO A 322 9.27 25.15 7.60
CA PRO A 322 10.42 25.91 7.11
C PRO A 322 10.06 27.39 6.89
N GLU A 323 10.98 28.30 7.20
CA GLU A 323 10.81 29.75 7.11
C GLU A 323 9.72 30.35 8.02
N SER A 324 9.16 29.58 8.96
CA SER A 324 8.20 30.11 9.94
C SER A 324 8.87 31.05 10.95
N SER A 325 8.09 32.03 11.42
CA SER A 325 8.49 32.98 12.47
C SER A 325 7.31 33.28 13.38
N LEU A 326 7.56 33.38 14.68
CA LEU A 326 6.53 33.73 15.66
C LEU A 326 5.89 35.10 15.39
N ASP A 327 6.63 36.01 14.75
CA ASP A 327 6.14 37.35 14.38
C ASP A 327 5.24 37.33 13.14
N LEU A 328 5.34 36.27 12.33
CA LEU A 328 4.53 36.07 11.13
C LEU A 328 3.24 35.32 11.50
N GLN A 329 2.14 36.07 11.56
CA GLN A 329 0.83 35.54 11.91
C GLN A 329 0.43 34.37 11.00
N GLY A 330 0.12 33.23 11.61
CA GLY A 330 -0.32 32.01 10.90
C GLY A 330 0.80 31.15 10.32
N SER A 331 2.08 31.51 10.52
CA SER A 331 3.21 30.70 10.05
C SER A 331 3.49 29.47 10.93
N VAL A 332 3.11 29.53 12.22
CA VAL A 332 3.23 28.43 13.19
C VAL A 332 1.87 27.80 13.46
N LEU A 333 1.80 26.47 13.42
CA LEU A 333 0.58 25.70 13.69
C LEU A 333 0.60 25.14 15.11
N TRP A 334 -0.26 25.68 15.98
CA TRP A 334 -0.45 25.17 17.34
C TRP A 334 -1.39 23.96 17.35
N LEU A 335 -0.87 22.83 17.84
CA LEU A 335 -1.57 21.55 17.88
C LEU A 335 -2.33 21.43 19.20
N LYS A 336 -3.61 21.06 19.13
CA LYS A 336 -4.52 20.95 20.29
C LYS A 336 -4.74 19.53 20.80
N THR A 337 -4.04 18.56 20.21
CA THR A 337 -4.16 17.14 20.51
C THR A 337 -2.83 16.59 21.00
N LEU A 338 -2.90 15.53 21.80
CA LEU A 338 -1.75 14.77 22.28
C LEU A 338 -1.65 13.40 21.60
N ASP A 339 -2.63 13.05 20.75
CA ASP A 339 -2.65 11.80 20.02
C ASP A 339 -1.69 11.85 18.83
N SER A 340 -0.81 10.86 18.71
CA SER A 340 0.20 10.84 17.65
C SER A 340 -0.40 10.73 16.24
N LYS A 341 -1.53 10.05 16.06
CA LYS A 341 -2.14 9.88 14.72
C LYS A 341 -2.83 11.15 14.26
N GLU A 342 -3.52 11.83 15.18
CA GLU A 342 -4.16 13.10 14.89
C GLU A 342 -3.11 14.18 14.60
N ILE A 343 -2.03 14.27 15.41
CA ILE A 343 -0.90 15.18 15.14
C ILE A 343 -0.29 14.87 13.78
N TYR A 344 0.02 13.60 13.50
CA TYR A 344 0.58 13.20 12.21
C TYR A 344 -0.33 13.63 11.05
N THR A 345 -1.64 13.41 11.15
CA THR A 345 -2.60 13.78 10.11
C THR A 345 -2.59 15.28 9.86
N GLN A 346 -2.68 16.10 10.92
CA GLN A 346 -2.62 17.55 10.80
C GLN A 346 -1.30 18.02 10.18
N VAL A 347 -0.17 17.44 10.60
CA VAL A 347 1.16 17.81 10.08
C VAL A 347 1.27 17.50 8.59
N ILE A 348 0.91 16.28 8.17
CA ILE A 348 1.00 15.88 6.76
C ILE A 348 0.10 16.75 5.87
N GLU A 349 -1.07 17.15 6.34
CA GLU A 349 -1.96 18.05 5.60
C GLU A 349 -1.32 19.44 5.39
N HIS A 350 -0.58 19.95 6.38
CA HIS A 350 0.10 21.24 6.33
C HIS A 350 1.45 21.22 5.58
N LEU A 351 2.04 20.05 5.34
CA LEU A 351 3.24 19.96 4.50
C LEU A 351 2.93 20.42 3.06
N PRO A 352 3.90 21.06 2.37
CA PRO A 352 3.72 21.48 1.00
C PRO A 352 3.36 20.30 0.09
N ASP A 353 2.54 20.57 -0.92
CA ASP A 353 2.18 19.58 -1.93
C ASP A 353 3.38 19.31 -2.86
N LEU A 354 3.32 18.21 -3.62
CA LEU A 354 4.34 17.88 -4.61
C LEU A 354 4.47 19.00 -5.64
N GLU A 355 5.71 19.27 -6.05
CA GLU A 355 6.00 20.29 -7.05
C GLU A 355 5.26 20.00 -8.35
N LEU A 356 4.52 20.99 -8.84
CA LEU A 356 3.81 20.89 -10.11
C LEU A 356 4.78 21.12 -11.26
N LEU A 357 5.00 20.09 -12.05
CA LEU A 357 5.78 20.14 -13.28
C LEU A 357 4.86 20.46 -14.45
N THR A 358 5.30 21.42 -15.27
CA THR A 358 4.58 21.90 -16.45
C THR A 358 5.39 21.64 -17.71
N THR A 359 4.77 21.70 -18.88
CA THR A 359 5.45 21.53 -20.17
C THR A 359 6.76 22.35 -20.28
N HIS A 360 6.79 23.58 -19.73
CA HIS A 360 7.96 24.46 -19.76
C HIS A 360 9.11 24.04 -18.83
N SER A 361 8.79 23.44 -17.68
CA SER A 361 9.78 23.06 -16.66
C SER A 361 10.20 21.60 -16.76
N PHE A 362 9.36 20.76 -17.36
CA PHE A 362 9.52 19.31 -17.39
C PHE A 362 10.84 18.91 -18.06
N GLN A 363 11.08 19.36 -19.30
CA GLN A 363 12.25 18.94 -20.06
C GLN A 363 13.58 19.41 -19.44
N SER A 364 13.62 20.64 -18.91
CA SER A 364 14.83 21.18 -18.29
C SER A 364 15.15 20.52 -16.95
N LYS A 365 14.14 20.07 -16.20
CA LYS A 365 14.32 19.38 -14.92
C LYS A 365 14.73 17.92 -15.09
N LEU A 366 14.19 17.23 -16.10
CA LEU A 366 14.45 15.81 -16.35
C LEU A 366 15.79 15.53 -17.04
N SER A 367 16.48 16.56 -17.54
CA SER A 367 17.76 16.40 -18.24
C SER A 367 18.96 16.21 -17.32
N HIS A 368 18.84 16.52 -16.03
CA HIS A 368 19.97 16.50 -15.09
C HIS A 368 19.70 15.73 -13.79
N HIS A 369 18.44 15.43 -13.50
CA HIS A 369 18.03 14.78 -12.25
C HIS A 369 17.08 13.63 -12.50
N ARG A 370 17.06 12.68 -11.57
CA ARG A 370 16.07 11.63 -11.54
C ARG A 370 14.77 12.18 -10.96
N TRP A 371 13.64 11.80 -11.55
CA TRP A 371 12.33 12.27 -11.14
C TRP A 371 11.34 11.13 -11.04
N LEU A 372 10.70 11.00 -9.88
CA LEU A 372 9.46 10.25 -9.73
C LEU A 372 8.29 11.22 -9.94
N VAL A 373 7.50 11.00 -10.98
CA VAL A 373 6.42 11.89 -11.38
C VAL A 373 5.08 11.18 -11.23
N SER A 374 4.18 11.77 -10.45
CA SER A 374 2.78 11.36 -10.37
C SER A 374 1.95 12.10 -11.41
N PHE A 375 1.37 11.37 -12.35
CA PHE A 375 0.47 11.92 -13.38
C PHE A 375 -0.97 11.77 -12.92
N THR A 376 -1.69 12.89 -12.82
CA THR A 376 -3.09 12.94 -12.36
C THR A 376 -4.00 13.55 -13.42
N PHE A 377 -5.31 13.35 -13.27
CA PHE A 377 -6.33 13.90 -14.17
C PHE A 377 -7.37 14.64 -13.33
N GLY A 378 -7.06 15.88 -12.92
CA GLY A 378 -7.96 16.78 -12.19
C GLY A 378 -8.17 16.49 -10.71
N HIS A 379 -8.28 15.22 -10.30
CA HIS A 379 -8.45 14.91 -8.88
C HIS A 379 -7.12 15.10 -8.14
N ARG A 380 -7.13 15.93 -7.09
CA ARG A 380 -6.13 15.89 -6.01
C ARG A 380 -6.29 14.55 -5.29
N SER A 381 -5.75 13.47 -5.85
CA SER A 381 -5.80 12.14 -5.27
C SER A 381 -4.41 11.51 -5.18
N SER A 382 -3.35 12.31 -5.10
CA SER A 382 -2.14 11.78 -4.48
C SER A 382 -2.48 11.61 -3.01
N SER A 383 -2.56 10.35 -2.53
CA SER A 383 -2.63 10.06 -1.09
C SER A 383 -1.62 10.97 -0.37
N ASN A 384 -1.99 11.50 0.79
CA ASN A 384 -1.07 12.24 1.67
C ASN A 384 0.27 11.49 1.88
N ASP A 385 0.28 10.17 1.69
CA ASP A 385 1.48 9.34 1.67
C ASP A 385 2.49 9.71 0.58
N TYR A 386 2.10 10.30 -0.55
CA TYR A 386 3.04 10.73 -1.59
C TYR A 386 3.98 11.83 -1.09
N LYS A 387 3.57 12.62 -0.09
CA LYS A 387 4.46 13.59 0.56
C LYS A 387 5.64 12.90 1.25
N LYS A 388 5.49 11.64 1.69
CA LYS A 388 6.59 10.83 2.24
C LYS A 388 7.61 10.40 1.19
N LEU A 389 7.25 10.32 -0.09
CA LEU A 389 8.17 9.89 -1.15
C LEU A 389 9.39 10.79 -1.22
N GLN A 390 9.21 12.11 -1.04
CA GLN A 390 10.32 13.08 -1.06
C GLN A 390 11.37 12.76 0.00
N ALA A 391 10.95 12.41 1.22
CA ALA A 391 11.86 12.02 2.28
C ALA A 391 12.54 10.67 1.99
N ARG A 392 11.79 9.69 1.49
CA ARG A 392 12.27 8.30 1.30
C ARG A 392 13.19 8.12 0.10
N LEU A 393 13.13 9.02 -0.87
CA LEU A 393 13.90 8.97 -2.11
C LEU A 393 15.03 10.00 -2.18
N ARG A 394 15.19 10.81 -1.12
CA ARG A 394 16.21 11.87 -1.04
C ARG A 394 17.63 11.32 -1.22
N ASP A 395 17.96 10.24 -0.52
CA ASP A 395 19.30 9.63 -0.55
C ASP A 395 19.62 8.98 -1.90
N ASP A 396 18.59 8.58 -2.66
CA ASP A 396 18.73 8.02 -4.02
C ASP A 396 18.84 9.11 -5.10
N HIS A 397 18.80 10.39 -4.69
CA HIS A 397 18.82 11.57 -5.55
C HIS A 397 17.66 11.59 -6.56
N ILE A 398 16.49 11.10 -6.15
CA ILE A 398 15.27 11.09 -6.96
C ILE A 398 14.33 12.17 -6.42
N GLN A 399 14.07 13.19 -7.24
CA GLN A 399 13.12 14.25 -6.94
C GLN A 399 11.69 13.75 -7.16
N VAL A 400 10.72 14.32 -6.45
CA VAL A 400 9.32 13.89 -6.56
C VAL A 400 8.45 15.07 -6.95
N GLY A 401 7.74 14.92 -8.07
CA GLY A 401 6.85 15.94 -8.61
C GLY A 401 5.53 15.34 -9.08
N ARG A 402 4.66 16.21 -9.56
CA ARG A 402 3.39 15.83 -10.17
C ARG A 402 3.13 16.59 -11.46
N VAL A 403 2.34 15.99 -12.34
CA VAL A 403 1.80 16.60 -13.56
C VAL A 403 0.30 16.42 -13.54
N ASP A 404 -0.45 17.50 -13.76
CA ASP A 404 -1.90 17.41 -13.99
C ASP A 404 -2.18 17.39 -15.49
N CYS A 405 -2.56 16.22 -16.00
CA CYS A 405 -2.82 15.97 -17.41
C CYS A 405 -4.08 16.65 -17.94
N LEU A 406 -4.98 17.14 -17.06
CA LEU A 406 -6.08 18.00 -17.53
C LEU A 406 -5.59 19.39 -17.89
N THR A 407 -4.63 19.91 -17.13
CA THR A 407 -4.03 21.22 -17.36
C THR A 407 -2.99 21.17 -18.48
N ASP A 408 -2.10 20.17 -18.47
CA ASP A 408 -1.00 19.99 -19.45
C ASP A 408 -1.22 18.75 -20.33
N SER A 409 -2.33 18.72 -21.07
CA SER A 409 -2.70 17.56 -21.90
C SER A 409 -1.67 17.20 -22.98
N GLN A 410 -1.01 18.19 -23.58
CA GLN A 410 0.01 17.98 -24.60
C GLN A 410 1.20 17.17 -24.08
N LEU A 411 1.65 17.47 -22.85
CA LEU A 411 2.75 16.75 -22.21
C LEU A 411 2.38 15.28 -21.99
N CYS A 412 1.22 15.00 -21.40
CA CYS A 412 0.80 13.62 -21.13
C CYS A 412 0.55 12.83 -22.42
N GLN A 413 -0.01 13.46 -23.46
CA GLN A 413 -0.18 12.85 -24.78
C GLN A 413 1.16 12.47 -25.41
N SER A 414 2.19 13.33 -25.29
CA SER A 414 3.53 13.03 -25.82
C SER A 414 4.19 11.82 -25.16
N LEU A 415 3.81 11.52 -23.92
CA LEU A 415 4.28 10.37 -23.14
C LEU A 415 3.32 9.17 -23.22
N TYR A 416 2.24 9.26 -24.01
CA TYR A 416 1.18 8.26 -24.13
C TYR A 416 0.49 7.91 -22.80
N ILE A 417 0.43 8.89 -21.88
CA ILE A 417 -0.22 8.74 -20.58
C ILE A 417 -1.69 9.14 -20.71
N GLN A 418 -2.59 8.17 -20.56
CA GLN A 418 -4.04 8.33 -20.74
C GLN A 418 -4.85 8.10 -19.46
N LYS A 419 -4.20 7.66 -18.39
CA LYS A 419 -4.80 7.38 -17.09
C LYS A 419 -3.82 7.74 -15.97
N PRO A 420 -4.28 7.97 -14.74
CA PRO A 420 -3.40 8.23 -13.61
C PRO A 420 -2.34 7.14 -13.48
N CYS A 421 -1.08 7.54 -13.32
CA CYS A 421 0.04 6.61 -13.13
C CYS A 421 1.23 7.32 -12.49
N VAL A 422 2.17 6.52 -11.97
CA VAL A 422 3.47 7.02 -11.51
C VAL A 422 4.53 6.55 -12.49
N ALA A 423 5.44 7.43 -12.88
CA ALA A 423 6.60 7.07 -13.71
C ALA A 423 7.89 7.61 -13.10
N VAL A 424 8.98 6.89 -13.30
CA VAL A 424 10.31 7.31 -12.86
C VAL A 424 11.20 7.58 -14.07
N PHE A 425 11.77 8.78 -14.12
CA PHE A 425 12.68 9.27 -15.15
C PHE A 425 14.10 9.20 -14.61
N LYS A 426 15.02 8.68 -15.43
CA LYS A 426 16.36 8.27 -14.96
C LYS A 426 17.43 9.36 -15.06
N GLY A 427 17.06 10.56 -15.49
CA GLY A 427 17.97 11.70 -15.63
C GLY A 427 18.75 11.73 -16.95
N LEU A 428 18.39 10.90 -17.93
CA LEU A 428 18.91 10.92 -19.30
C LEU A 428 17.94 11.62 -20.28
N GLY A 429 17.10 12.51 -19.75
CA GLY A 429 16.05 13.21 -20.49
C GLY A 429 14.71 12.46 -20.51
N ILE A 430 13.80 12.94 -21.37
CA ILE A 430 12.38 12.53 -21.38
C ILE A 430 12.12 11.14 -21.96
N HIS A 431 13.11 10.52 -22.60
CA HIS A 431 12.93 9.25 -23.31
C HIS A 431 13.23 8.03 -22.45
N ASP A 432 13.92 8.21 -21.31
CA ASP A 432 14.33 7.12 -20.43
C ASP A 432 13.51 7.15 -19.13
N PHE A 433 12.40 6.43 -19.18
CA PHE A 433 11.51 6.27 -18.04
C PHE A 433 10.84 4.89 -18.02
N GLU A 434 10.42 4.48 -16.84
CA GLU A 434 9.55 3.32 -16.62
C GLU A 434 8.26 3.76 -15.92
N ILE A 435 7.15 3.11 -16.24
CA ILE A 435 5.85 3.33 -15.57
C ILE A 435 5.67 2.28 -14.49
N HIS A 436 5.22 2.70 -13.32
CA HIS A 436 4.86 1.82 -12.22
C HIS A 436 3.54 1.10 -12.53
N HIS A 437 3.56 -0.22 -12.37
CA HIS A 437 2.40 -1.10 -12.59
C HIS A 437 2.04 -1.95 -11.36
N GLY A 438 2.73 -1.72 -10.23
CA GLY A 438 2.50 -2.45 -8.99
C GLY A 438 1.29 -1.91 -8.20
N LYS A 439 1.14 -2.38 -6.96
CA LYS A 439 0.16 -1.83 -6.01
C LYS A 439 0.46 -0.34 -5.76
N ASP A 440 -0.55 0.54 -5.85
CA ASP A 440 -0.43 1.97 -5.55
C ASP A 440 -0.32 2.21 -4.02
N VAL A 441 0.82 1.81 -3.47
CA VAL A 441 1.16 1.90 -2.05
C VAL A 441 2.61 2.35 -1.91
N LEU A 442 2.90 3.14 -0.88
CA LEU A 442 4.18 3.84 -0.71
C LEU A 442 5.40 2.93 -0.89
N TYR A 443 5.45 1.79 -0.19
CA TYR A 443 6.59 0.87 -0.27
C TYR A 443 6.83 0.30 -1.67
N SER A 444 5.76 0.00 -2.40
CA SER A 444 5.79 -0.56 -3.76
C SER A 444 6.34 0.48 -4.74
N ILE A 445 5.91 1.73 -4.61
CA ILE A 445 6.39 2.84 -5.43
C ILE A 445 7.85 3.16 -5.14
N VAL A 446 8.25 3.19 -3.85
CA VAL A 446 9.64 3.45 -3.46
C VAL A 446 10.57 2.34 -3.98
N ALA A 447 10.22 1.07 -3.79
CA ALA A 447 11.00 -0.05 -4.30
C ALA A 447 11.15 0.02 -5.83
N PHE A 448 10.04 0.23 -6.55
CA PHE A 448 10.05 0.42 -7.99
C PHE A 448 10.97 1.57 -8.43
N ALA A 449 10.87 2.73 -7.78
CA ALA A 449 11.67 3.90 -8.14
C ALA A 449 13.17 3.62 -7.99
N LYS A 450 13.58 3.03 -6.86
CA LYS A 450 14.99 2.67 -6.59
C LYS A 450 15.51 1.61 -7.58
N ASP A 451 14.74 0.56 -7.81
CA ASP A 451 15.13 -0.53 -8.71
C ASP A 451 15.21 -0.07 -10.17
N SER A 452 14.28 0.77 -10.60
CA SER A 452 14.22 1.27 -11.97
C SER A 452 15.38 2.20 -12.29
N VAL A 453 15.74 3.14 -11.40
CA VAL A 453 16.88 4.05 -11.66
C VAL A 453 18.22 3.34 -11.66
N GLY A 454 18.33 2.17 -11.01
CA GLY A 454 19.51 1.30 -11.07
C GLY A 454 19.53 0.36 -12.28
N ALA A 455 18.44 0.26 -13.02
CA ALA A 455 18.27 -0.66 -14.14
C ALA A 455 18.36 0.03 -15.51
N HIS A 456 18.71 -0.74 -16.54
CA HIS A 456 18.81 -0.29 -17.94
C HIS A 456 17.59 -0.74 -18.77
N VAL A 457 16.39 -0.56 -18.23
CA VAL A 457 15.11 -0.84 -18.90
C VAL A 457 14.46 0.48 -19.28
N THR A 458 13.87 0.59 -20.48
CA THR A 458 13.17 1.81 -20.91
C THR A 458 11.82 1.48 -21.50
N THR A 459 10.86 2.41 -21.35
CA THR A 459 9.56 2.32 -22.01
C THR A 459 9.70 2.58 -23.50
N LEU A 460 9.36 1.55 -24.29
CA LEU A 460 9.26 1.67 -25.74
C LEU A 460 7.88 2.20 -26.15
N ARG A 461 7.90 2.98 -27.21
CA ARG A 461 6.77 3.66 -27.83
C ARG A 461 6.96 3.62 -29.35
N PRO A 462 5.91 3.89 -30.14
CA PRO A 462 6.04 3.90 -31.60
C PRO A 462 7.16 4.81 -32.12
N ASP A 463 7.44 5.94 -31.45
CA ASP A 463 8.47 6.90 -31.84
C ASP A 463 9.92 6.43 -31.60
N ASN A 464 10.15 5.54 -30.63
CA ASN A 464 11.48 5.09 -30.24
C ASN A 464 11.70 3.57 -30.39
N PHE A 465 10.76 2.86 -31.03
CA PHE A 465 10.86 1.41 -31.22
C PHE A 465 12.06 1.06 -32.13
N PRO A 466 12.90 0.07 -31.75
CA PRO A 466 14.18 -0.20 -32.43
C PRO A 466 14.01 -1.03 -33.71
N SER A 467 13.14 -0.61 -34.65
CA SER A 467 12.86 -1.34 -35.89
C SER A 467 14.08 -1.50 -36.81
N ASP A 468 14.91 -0.44 -36.91
CA ASP A 468 16.02 -0.35 -37.87
C ASP A 468 17.40 -0.22 -37.19
N ARG A 469 17.51 -0.60 -35.91
CA ARG A 469 18.75 -0.49 -35.13
C ARG A 469 19.61 -1.73 -35.34
N LYS A 470 20.93 -1.54 -35.51
CA LYS A 470 21.90 -2.65 -35.66
C LYS A 470 22.24 -3.35 -34.35
N GLU A 471 22.00 -2.69 -33.23
CA GLU A 471 22.27 -3.22 -31.90
C GLU A 471 21.18 -4.23 -31.49
N PRO A 472 21.52 -5.30 -30.77
CA PRO A 472 20.54 -6.27 -30.30
C PRO A 472 19.69 -5.69 -29.16
N TRP A 473 18.37 -5.89 -29.23
CA TRP A 473 17.41 -5.49 -28.19
C TRP A 473 16.68 -6.70 -27.63
N LEU A 474 16.53 -6.76 -26.31
CA LEU A 474 15.59 -7.66 -25.64
C LEU A 474 14.31 -6.87 -25.34
N VAL A 475 13.22 -7.20 -26.02
CA VAL A 475 11.94 -6.49 -25.89
C VAL A 475 10.94 -7.38 -25.17
N ASP A 476 10.41 -6.88 -24.04
CA ASP A 476 9.32 -7.51 -23.30
C ASP A 476 7.98 -6.89 -23.70
N PHE A 477 7.14 -7.66 -24.40
CA PHE A 477 5.78 -7.27 -24.74
C PHE A 477 4.83 -7.76 -23.65
N PHE A 478 4.35 -6.84 -22.83
CA PHE A 478 3.44 -7.14 -21.71
C PHE A 478 2.19 -6.24 -21.71
N ALA A 479 1.17 -6.66 -20.99
CA ALA A 479 -0.03 -5.87 -20.70
C ALA A 479 -0.10 -5.60 -19.19
N PRO A 480 -0.19 -4.33 -18.73
CA PRO A 480 -0.23 -4.01 -17.30
C PRO A 480 -1.42 -4.64 -16.54
N VAL A 481 -2.50 -5.00 -17.24
CA VAL A 481 -3.67 -5.71 -16.66
C VAL A 481 -3.32 -7.16 -16.27
N SER A 482 -2.20 -7.69 -16.78
CA SER A 482 -1.54 -8.90 -16.30
C SER A 482 -0.52 -8.46 -15.24
N GLN A 483 -0.93 -8.36 -13.98
CA GLN A 483 0.03 -8.14 -12.90
C GLN A 483 1.14 -9.20 -12.96
N ARG A 484 2.39 -8.71 -12.96
CA ARG A 484 3.63 -9.39 -12.52
C ARG A 484 4.26 -10.37 -13.54
N HIS A 485 5.29 -9.88 -14.24
CA HIS A 485 6.37 -10.73 -14.75
C HIS A 485 7.49 -10.76 -13.71
N ALA A 486 7.93 -11.96 -13.34
CA ALA A 486 9.17 -12.17 -12.59
C ALA A 486 10.37 -11.82 -13.49
N ARG A 487 11.22 -10.88 -13.05
CA ARG A 487 12.58 -10.74 -13.60
C ARG A 487 13.36 -12.00 -13.20
N VAL A 488 13.60 -12.90 -14.16
CA VAL A 488 14.60 -13.96 -14.00
C VAL A 488 15.98 -13.31 -14.09
N HIS A 489 16.61 -13.04 -12.95
CA HIS A 489 18.04 -12.77 -12.92
C HIS A 489 18.78 -14.05 -13.28
N THR A 490 19.22 -14.16 -14.53
CA THR A 490 20.29 -15.09 -14.86
C THR A 490 21.60 -14.47 -14.38
N HIS A 491 22.16 -15.03 -13.30
CA HIS A 491 23.56 -14.79 -12.99
C HIS A 491 24.40 -15.33 -14.15
N THR A 492 25.02 -14.43 -14.90
CA THR A 492 26.13 -14.78 -15.79
C THR A 492 27.30 -15.22 -14.92
N HIS A 493 27.50 -16.53 -14.81
CA HIS A 493 28.78 -17.08 -14.38
C HIS A 493 29.83 -16.67 -15.42
N THR A 494 30.70 -15.74 -15.05
CA THR A 494 31.96 -15.52 -15.74
C THR A 494 32.83 -16.76 -15.55
N HIS A 495 32.88 -17.62 -16.57
CA HIS A 495 33.92 -18.63 -16.69
C HIS A 495 35.25 -17.90 -16.91
N THR A 496 36.04 -17.78 -15.84
CA THR A 496 37.47 -17.50 -15.96
C THR A 496 38.14 -18.75 -16.54
N HIS A 497 38.60 -18.64 -17.78
CA HIS A 497 39.54 -19.57 -18.39
C HIS A 497 40.86 -19.48 -17.61
N THR A 498 41.13 -20.44 -16.73
CA THR A 498 42.49 -20.69 -16.25
C THR A 498 43.13 -21.73 -17.15
N ASP A 499 44.08 -21.26 -17.95
CA ASP A 499 45.10 -22.07 -18.61
C ASP A 499 45.81 -22.94 -17.56
N VAL A 500 45.71 -24.26 -17.72
CA VAL A 500 46.59 -25.21 -17.05
C VAL A 500 47.40 -25.89 -18.14
N SER A 501 48.58 -25.35 -18.37
CA SER A 501 49.68 -26.03 -19.04
C SER A 501 50.18 -27.16 -18.13
N GLY A 502 49.97 -28.39 -18.58
CA GLY A 502 50.51 -29.60 -17.94
C GLY A 502 51.32 -30.40 -18.95
N GLU A 503 52.63 -30.12 -19.02
CA GLU A 503 53.64 -31.06 -19.47
C GLU A 503 54.04 -31.94 -18.26
N PHE A 504 53.98 -33.26 -18.40
CA PHE A 504 55.13 -34.19 -18.29
C PHE A 504 54.66 -35.65 -18.10
N ARG A 505 55.08 -36.46 -19.09
CA ARG A 505 55.27 -37.93 -19.12
C ARG A 505 54.08 -38.87 -19.19
#